data_AF-A0A1S2M5M3-F1
#
_entry.id   AF-A0A1S2M5M3-F1
#
_cell.length_a   1.000
_cell.length_b   1.000
_cell.length_c   1.000
_cell.angle_alpha   90.00
_cell.angle_beta   90.00
_cell.angle_gamma   90.00
#
_symmetry.space_group_name_H-M   'P 1'
#
loop_
_entity.id
_entity.type
_entity.pdbx_description
1 polymer ?
#
loop_
_entity_poly.entity_id
_entity_poly.type
_entity_poly.pdbx_seq_one_letter_code
_entity_poly.pdbx_strand_id
1 'polypeptide(L)'
;MDKNKMFNRYGYGTDHVYYEEFGGSNDRSHCFVGYVKCKLVNTQRGPLLIPDLIFLDQKNKYFKWIQPLTFFPSELSLSKQNIQCSITLDISCKKTIEIKFTNKDFIKFFKDHSEFYQCEIYGPENLLDYVTGIGYFVNKLDPYLRLYHHTSAEAKKSILKHGYFDDSKGNFAGTKELEKIGYLYLTCLDTIINEADLNQIAMSKKKFILLQSDDKINKRKLHVLYRQTKQLEETIVIQVSVEAISPHHIHRHLDDGVFYSICTPFIFRVGVRPGTGIGFREKRLINKNIRTADYIVVGDGTSAEGLVAPYDEENTDYIYKIEKIKEAGYSNSLVYLIEY
;
A
#
# COMPACT_ATOMS: atom_id res chain seq x y z
N MET A 1 24.85 -12.97 -3.41
CA MET A 1 23.64 -12.16 -3.61
C MET A 1 22.89 -12.19 -2.31
N ASP A 2 22.81 -11.06 -1.62
CA ASP A 2 22.19 -11.00 -0.31
C ASP A 2 20.72 -10.69 -0.49
N LYS A 3 19.87 -11.54 0.09
CA LYS A 3 18.41 -11.34 0.07
C LYS A 3 18.06 -10.17 0.96
N ASN A 4 17.58 -9.08 0.38
CA ASN A 4 16.92 -8.03 1.14
C ASN A 4 15.45 -8.42 1.33
N LYS A 5 15.20 -9.09 2.46
CA LYS A 5 13.89 -9.59 2.84
C LYS A 5 12.87 -8.50 3.14
N MET A 6 13.26 -7.23 3.31
CA MET A 6 12.30 -6.14 3.58
C MET A 6 11.60 -5.62 2.31
N PHE A 7 12.32 -5.59 1.18
CA PHE A 7 11.86 -4.89 -0.03
C PHE A 7 11.70 -5.80 -1.25
N ASN A 8 11.53 -7.11 -1.06
CA ASN A 8 11.35 -8.07 -2.15
C ASN A 8 12.43 -7.95 -3.23
N ARG A 9 13.72 -7.96 -2.82
CA ARG A 9 14.84 -7.83 -3.77
C ARG A 9 16.09 -8.58 -3.33
N TYR A 10 16.98 -8.83 -4.29
CA TYR A 10 18.39 -9.17 -4.04
C TYR A 10 19.27 -7.94 -4.20
N GLY A 11 20.33 -7.85 -3.39
CA GLY A 11 21.39 -6.87 -3.54
C GLY A 11 22.72 -7.50 -3.95
N TYR A 12 23.45 -6.79 -4.81
CA TYR A 12 24.87 -7.02 -5.08
C TYR A 12 25.58 -5.67 -5.24
N GLY A 13 26.29 -5.23 -4.19
CA GLY A 13 26.84 -3.87 -4.16
C GLY A 13 25.74 -2.82 -4.27
N THR A 14 25.80 -2.00 -5.32
CA THR A 14 24.79 -0.97 -5.66
C THR A 14 23.67 -1.48 -6.55
N ASP A 15 23.71 -2.73 -7.00
CA ASP A 15 22.72 -3.32 -7.90
C ASP A 15 21.62 -4.01 -7.11
N HIS A 16 20.37 -3.72 -7.48
CA HIS A 16 19.18 -4.32 -6.92
C HIS A 16 18.36 -4.97 -8.03
N VAL A 17 17.85 -6.16 -7.74
CA VAL A 17 16.93 -6.89 -8.61
C VAL A 17 15.74 -7.33 -7.76
N TYR A 18 14.56 -6.82 -8.11
CA TYR A 18 13.31 -7.15 -7.43
C TYR A 18 12.75 -8.47 -7.95
N TYR A 19 12.08 -9.24 -7.10
CA TYR A 19 11.38 -10.43 -7.56
C TYR A 19 10.09 -10.00 -8.27
N GLU A 20 9.89 -10.50 -9.48
CA GLU A 20 8.65 -10.30 -10.24
C GLU A 20 7.61 -11.40 -9.97
N GLU A 21 8.08 -12.55 -9.49
CA GLU A 21 7.24 -13.70 -9.18
C GLU A 21 6.75 -13.67 -7.73
N PHE A 22 5.46 -13.92 -7.57
CA PHE A 22 4.78 -14.11 -6.29
C PHE A 22 4.45 -15.60 -6.07
N GLY A 23 4.07 -15.96 -4.85
CA GLY A 23 3.91 -17.36 -4.45
C GLY A 23 5.23 -18.14 -4.37
N GLY A 24 5.41 -18.94 -3.32
CA GLY A 24 6.55 -19.84 -3.24
C GLY A 24 6.58 -20.68 -1.98
N SER A 25 6.93 -20.07 -0.86
CA SER A 25 7.02 -20.76 0.43
C SER A 25 5.79 -20.46 1.27
N ASN A 26 4.98 -21.49 1.49
CA ASN A 26 3.74 -21.44 2.25
C ASN A 26 3.92 -21.94 3.70
N ASP A 27 5.01 -21.54 4.35
CA ASP A 27 5.26 -21.89 5.75
C ASP A 27 4.40 -21.00 6.66
N ARG A 28 3.35 -21.61 7.22
CA ARG A 28 2.39 -21.00 8.15
C ARG A 28 2.45 -21.65 9.54
N SER A 29 3.62 -22.18 9.89
CA SER A 29 3.82 -22.99 11.11
C SER A 29 3.73 -22.18 12.42
N HIS A 30 3.96 -20.87 12.36
CA HIS A 30 3.99 -20.00 13.54
C HIS A 30 2.88 -18.95 13.49
N CYS A 31 2.22 -18.75 14.63
CA CYS A 31 1.19 -17.73 14.81
C CYS A 31 1.75 -16.53 15.57
N PHE A 32 1.52 -15.34 15.04
CA PHE A 32 1.83 -14.06 15.65
C PHE A 32 0.53 -13.30 15.91
N VAL A 33 0.49 -12.53 16.99
CA VAL A 33 -0.61 -11.57 17.24
C VAL A 33 -0.25 -10.23 16.63
N GLY A 34 -1.21 -9.61 15.97
CA GLY A 34 -1.03 -8.32 15.37
C GLY A 34 -2.34 -7.64 15.05
N TYR A 35 -2.28 -6.75 14.07
CA TYR A 35 -3.43 -6.02 13.58
C TYR A 35 -3.41 -5.98 12.06
N VAL A 36 -4.59 -5.81 11.47
CA VAL A 36 -4.74 -5.55 10.04
C VAL A 36 -5.65 -4.34 9.83
N LYS A 37 -5.25 -3.48 8.90
CA LYS A 37 -6.10 -2.43 8.35
C LYS A 37 -6.72 -2.96 7.06
N CYS A 38 -8.04 -2.96 6.95
CA CYS A 38 -8.77 -3.44 5.78
C CYS A 38 -9.70 -2.37 5.21
N LYS A 39 -10.03 -2.46 3.93
CA LYS A 39 -11.09 -1.68 3.29
C LYS A 39 -12.03 -2.59 2.54
N LEU A 40 -13.34 -2.33 2.62
CA LEU A 40 -14.30 -2.99 1.76
C LEU A 40 -14.58 -2.14 0.53
N VAL A 41 -14.57 -2.78 -0.64
CA VAL A 41 -14.83 -2.13 -1.93
C VAL A 41 -15.84 -2.96 -2.69
N ASN A 42 -16.89 -2.32 -3.20
CA ASN A 42 -17.90 -2.97 -4.01
C ASN A 42 -17.48 -2.94 -5.49
N THR A 43 -17.00 -4.08 -5.99
CA THR A 43 -16.60 -4.23 -7.39
C THR A 43 -17.76 -4.73 -8.26
N GLN A 44 -17.60 -4.70 -9.59
CA GLN A 44 -18.58 -5.32 -10.51
C GLN A 44 -18.75 -6.84 -10.26
N ARG A 45 -17.77 -7.49 -9.63
CA ARG A 45 -17.79 -8.93 -9.33
C ARG A 45 -18.21 -9.24 -7.89
N GLY A 46 -18.63 -8.22 -7.15
CA GLY A 46 -19.02 -8.32 -5.75
C GLY A 46 -18.08 -7.58 -4.80
N PRO A 47 -18.39 -7.62 -3.50
CA PRO A 47 -17.60 -6.98 -2.48
C PRO A 47 -16.22 -7.64 -2.33
N LEU A 48 -15.19 -6.83 -2.16
CA LEU A 48 -13.81 -7.23 -1.98
C LEU A 48 -13.25 -6.60 -0.71
N LEU A 49 -12.80 -7.43 0.22
CA LEU A 49 -12.09 -6.98 1.41
C LEU A 49 -10.58 -6.93 1.11
N ILE A 50 -10.02 -5.73 1.12
CA ILE A 50 -8.64 -5.45 0.74
C ILE A 50 -7.79 -5.28 2.01
N PRO A 51 -6.73 -6.08 2.21
CA PRO A 51 -5.76 -5.85 3.29
C PRO A 51 -4.80 -4.72 2.90
N ASP A 52 -4.94 -3.55 3.53
CA ASP A 52 -4.07 -2.39 3.25
C ASP A 52 -2.66 -2.59 3.85
N LEU A 53 -2.62 -2.90 5.16
CA LEU A 53 -1.40 -2.93 5.98
C LEU A 53 -1.55 -3.96 7.10
N ILE A 54 -0.46 -4.68 7.38
CA ILE A 54 -0.37 -5.65 8.47
C ILE A 54 0.63 -5.14 9.51
N PHE A 55 0.25 -5.20 10.78
CA PHE A 55 1.04 -4.71 11.91
C PHE A 55 1.40 -5.88 12.81
N LEU A 56 2.69 -6.09 13.03
CA LEU A 56 3.22 -7.04 14.01
C LEU A 56 3.43 -6.29 15.32
N ASP A 57 2.68 -6.68 16.35
CA ASP A 57 2.74 -6.02 17.64
C ASP A 57 4.16 -6.16 18.24
N GLN A 58 4.64 -5.10 18.88
CA GLN A 58 5.95 -5.07 19.55
C GLN A 58 5.84 -4.37 20.90
N LYS A 59 6.86 -4.54 21.74
CA LYS A 59 6.89 -3.92 23.08
C LYS A 59 6.86 -2.39 23.00
N ASN A 60 6.27 -1.76 24.01
CA ASN A 60 6.33 -0.32 24.28
C ASN A 60 5.88 0.56 23.10
N LYS A 61 4.62 0.43 22.65
CA LYS A 61 3.94 1.23 21.60
C LYS A 61 4.54 1.18 20.18
N TYR A 62 5.67 0.53 19.96
CA TYR A 62 6.23 0.37 18.62
C TYR A 62 5.61 -0.82 17.93
N PHE A 63 5.66 -0.84 16.60
CA PHE A 63 5.30 -2.00 15.80
C PHE A 63 6.24 -2.10 14.60
N LYS A 64 6.33 -3.31 14.06
CA LYS A 64 6.81 -3.53 12.70
C LYS A 64 5.60 -3.74 11.80
N TRP A 65 5.71 -3.44 10.52
CA TRP A 65 4.60 -3.61 9.60
C TRP A 65 5.06 -4.24 8.30
N ILE A 66 4.12 -4.91 7.63
CA ILE A 66 4.31 -5.58 6.34
C ILE A 66 3.33 -4.95 5.36
N GLN A 67 3.85 -4.59 4.18
CA GLN A 67 3.07 -4.27 3.00
C GLN A 67 2.73 -5.57 2.25
N PRO A 68 1.45 -5.94 2.12
CA PRO A 68 1.05 -7.00 1.21
C PRO A 68 1.53 -6.69 -0.23
N LEU A 69 1.98 -7.70 -0.95
CA LEU A 69 2.34 -7.59 -2.37
C LEU A 69 1.21 -8.10 -3.25
N THR A 70 0.65 -9.25 -2.90
CA THR A 70 -0.53 -9.84 -3.53
C THR A 70 -1.44 -10.43 -2.46
N PHE A 71 -2.71 -10.69 -2.78
CA PHE A 71 -3.64 -11.38 -1.90
C PHE A 71 -4.74 -12.10 -2.70
N PHE A 72 -5.25 -13.18 -2.12
CA PHE A 72 -6.45 -13.85 -2.59
C PHE A 72 -7.72 -13.18 -2.01
N PRO A 73 -8.88 -13.31 -2.68
CA PRO A 73 -10.16 -12.95 -2.08
C PRO A 73 -10.31 -13.54 -0.67
N SER A 74 -10.95 -12.80 0.24
CA SER A 74 -11.18 -13.25 1.60
C SER A 74 -12.10 -14.47 1.65
N GLU A 75 -11.71 -15.48 2.43
CA GLU A 75 -12.55 -16.63 2.75
C GLU A 75 -13.33 -16.34 4.04
N LEU A 76 -14.67 -16.45 3.97
CA LEU A 76 -15.54 -16.26 5.12
C LEU A 76 -16.09 -17.61 5.59
N SER A 77 -16.02 -17.84 6.89
CA SER A 77 -16.64 -18.99 7.54
C SER A 77 -17.56 -18.53 8.66
N LEU A 78 -18.78 -19.06 8.67
CA LEU A 78 -19.81 -18.67 9.62
C LEU A 78 -20.01 -19.79 10.65
N SER A 79 -19.96 -19.43 11.93
CA SER A 79 -20.29 -20.31 13.04
C SER A 79 -21.14 -19.56 14.05
N LYS A 80 -22.44 -19.82 14.05
CA LYS A 80 -23.45 -19.08 14.84
C LYS A 80 -23.38 -17.57 14.52
N GLN A 81 -22.97 -16.75 15.48
CA GLN A 81 -22.79 -15.29 15.36
C GLN A 81 -21.33 -14.88 15.11
N ASN A 82 -20.43 -15.86 14.98
CA ASN A 82 -19.03 -15.63 14.71
C ASN A 82 -18.78 -15.73 13.21
N ILE A 83 -18.29 -14.64 12.63
CA ILE A 83 -17.90 -14.57 11.22
C ILE A 83 -16.39 -14.50 11.23
N GLN A 84 -15.74 -15.56 10.78
CA GLN A 84 -14.29 -15.62 10.67
C GLN A 84 -13.89 -15.34 9.23
N CYS A 85 -12.98 -14.40 9.06
CA CYS A 85 -12.33 -14.06 7.82
C CYS A 85 -10.91 -14.63 7.80
N SER A 86 -10.54 -15.24 6.68
CA SER A 86 -9.15 -15.57 6.37
C SER A 86 -8.73 -14.89 5.06
N ILE A 87 -7.52 -14.33 5.04
CA ILE A 87 -6.93 -13.78 3.82
C ILE A 87 -5.52 -14.36 3.68
N THR A 88 -5.30 -15.09 2.59
CA THR A 88 -3.96 -15.52 2.17
C THR A 88 -3.32 -14.45 1.31
N LEU A 89 -2.07 -14.08 1.60
CA LEU A 89 -1.36 -13.01 0.92
C LEU A 89 0.13 -13.27 0.80
N ASP A 90 0.75 -12.74 -0.25
CA ASP A 90 2.20 -12.80 -0.42
C ASP A 90 2.88 -11.55 0.13
N ILE A 91 4.04 -11.80 0.71
CA ILE A 91 4.99 -10.82 1.23
C ILE A 91 6.34 -11.03 0.54
N SER A 92 7.30 -10.16 0.87
CA SER A 92 8.63 -10.14 0.29
C SER A 92 9.33 -11.52 0.24
N CYS A 93 10.10 -11.73 -0.83
CA CYS A 93 10.93 -12.92 -1.08
C CYS A 93 10.13 -14.22 -1.19
N LYS A 94 9.00 -14.18 -1.91
CA LYS A 94 8.14 -15.34 -2.21
C LYS A 94 7.63 -16.06 -0.97
N LYS A 95 7.29 -15.30 0.08
CA LYS A 95 6.70 -15.83 1.29
C LYS A 95 5.20 -15.59 1.27
N THR A 96 4.44 -16.60 1.60
CA THR A 96 2.98 -16.54 1.70
C THR A 96 2.59 -16.66 3.17
N ILE A 97 1.77 -15.73 3.65
CA ILE A 97 1.22 -15.76 5.00
C ILE A 97 -0.31 -15.78 4.95
N GLU A 98 -0.93 -16.06 6.08
CA GLU A 98 -2.38 -16.03 6.25
C GLU A 98 -2.73 -15.16 7.45
N ILE A 99 -3.69 -14.27 7.28
CA ILE A 99 -4.25 -13.48 8.38
C ILE A 99 -5.66 -13.96 8.69
N LYS A 100 -5.97 -14.12 9.97
CA LYS A 100 -7.29 -14.53 10.46
C LYS A 100 -7.80 -13.54 11.49
N PHE A 101 -9.06 -13.17 11.36
CA PHE A 101 -9.77 -12.32 12.31
C PHE A 101 -11.27 -12.56 12.21
N THR A 102 -12.00 -12.16 13.24
CA THR A 102 -13.44 -12.31 13.32
C THR A 102 -14.15 -10.97 13.39
N ASN A 103 -15.46 -10.98 13.24
CA ASN A 103 -16.31 -9.81 13.46
C ASN A 103 -16.20 -9.25 14.89
N LYS A 104 -15.70 -10.03 15.86
CA LYS A 104 -15.49 -9.60 17.25
C LYS A 104 -14.12 -8.96 17.49
N ASP A 105 -13.18 -9.16 16.59
CA ASP A 105 -11.82 -8.59 16.68
C ASP A 105 -11.74 -7.16 16.13
N PHE A 106 -12.90 -6.61 15.72
CA PHE A 106 -13.02 -5.23 15.27
C PHE A 106 -12.65 -4.25 16.40
N ILE A 107 -11.77 -3.31 16.10
CA ILE A 107 -11.29 -2.30 17.05
C ILE A 107 -11.95 -0.95 16.77
N LYS A 108 -11.85 -0.46 15.53
CA LYS A 108 -12.39 0.85 15.14
C LYS A 108 -12.47 1.05 13.63
N PHE A 109 -13.25 2.06 13.25
CA PHE A 109 -13.21 2.70 11.94
C PHE A 109 -12.19 3.84 11.93
N PHE A 110 -11.49 4.00 10.82
CA PHE A 110 -10.71 5.20 10.52
C PHE A 110 -11.53 6.20 9.67
N LYS A 111 -11.02 7.43 9.55
CA LYS A 111 -11.68 8.48 8.75
C LYS A 111 -11.71 8.21 7.25
N ASP A 112 -10.81 7.36 6.76
CA ASP A 112 -10.74 6.91 5.36
C ASP A 112 -11.64 5.70 5.08
N HIS A 113 -12.62 5.45 5.96
CA HIS A 113 -13.57 4.31 5.90
C HIS A 113 -12.92 2.93 5.98
N SER A 114 -11.63 2.85 6.29
CA SER A 114 -10.99 1.58 6.60
C SER A 114 -11.32 1.12 8.02
N GLU A 115 -11.16 -0.17 8.22
CA GLU A 115 -11.42 -0.86 9.48
C GLU A 115 -10.13 -1.42 10.04
N PHE A 116 -10.03 -1.40 11.37
CA PHE A 116 -8.88 -1.92 12.09
C PHE A 116 -9.31 -3.11 12.93
N TYR A 117 -8.65 -4.24 12.73
CA TYR A 117 -8.92 -5.48 13.45
C TYR A 117 -7.67 -5.94 14.18
N GLN A 118 -7.86 -6.52 15.36
CA GLN A 118 -6.87 -7.45 15.90
C GLN A 118 -6.90 -8.74 15.05
N CYS A 119 -5.75 -9.36 14.81
CA CYS A 119 -5.70 -10.57 14.00
C CYS A 119 -4.59 -11.53 14.45
N GLU A 120 -4.78 -12.79 14.08
CA GLU A 120 -3.75 -13.82 14.08
C GLU A 120 -3.06 -13.81 12.71
N ILE A 121 -1.73 -13.89 12.71
CA ILE A 121 -0.90 -13.84 11.52
C ILE A 121 -0.07 -15.12 11.49
N TYR A 122 -0.37 -16.00 10.53
CA TYR A 122 0.31 -17.28 10.37
C TYR A 122 1.40 -17.17 9.30
N GLY A 123 2.63 -17.45 9.68
CA GLY A 123 3.80 -17.34 8.81
C GLY A 123 4.99 -18.14 9.32
N PRO A 124 6.19 -17.94 8.73
CA PRO A 124 7.40 -18.59 9.19
C PRO A 124 7.87 -18.04 10.54
N GLU A 125 8.65 -18.82 11.29
CA GLU A 125 9.20 -18.40 12.59
C GLU A 125 9.96 -17.06 12.51
N ASN A 126 10.67 -16.84 11.40
CA ASN A 126 11.41 -15.61 11.14
C ASN A 126 10.61 -14.53 10.40
N LEU A 127 9.28 -14.45 10.58
CA LEU A 127 8.41 -13.46 9.94
C LEU A 127 8.92 -12.02 10.10
N LEU A 128 9.55 -11.70 11.24
CA LEU A 128 10.10 -10.37 11.55
C LEU A 128 11.26 -9.94 10.64
N ASP A 129 11.85 -10.86 9.86
CA ASP A 129 12.86 -10.54 8.85
C ASP A 129 12.25 -9.95 7.57
N TYR A 130 10.95 -10.17 7.33
CA TYR A 130 10.26 -9.79 6.09
C TYR A 130 9.46 -8.49 6.21
N VAL A 131 9.67 -7.75 7.30
CA VAL A 131 8.94 -6.52 7.57
C VAL A 131 9.35 -5.41 6.61
N THR A 132 8.36 -4.65 6.14
CA THR A 132 8.57 -3.54 5.20
C THR A 132 9.08 -2.29 5.93
N GLY A 133 8.69 -2.10 7.18
CA GLY A 133 9.15 -0.96 7.96
C GLY A 133 8.74 -1.00 9.42
N ILE A 134 8.90 0.16 10.07
CA ILE A 134 8.57 0.38 11.48
C ILE A 134 7.58 1.52 11.65
N GLY A 135 6.89 1.50 12.78
CA GLY A 135 5.98 2.54 13.19
C GLY A 135 5.75 2.54 14.69
N TYR A 136 4.81 3.36 15.12
CA TYR A 136 4.40 3.44 16.52
C TYR A 136 2.94 3.83 16.64
N PHE A 137 2.32 3.40 17.73
CA PHE A 137 0.98 3.80 18.11
C PHE A 137 1.01 5.12 18.89
N VAL A 138 0.18 6.06 18.48
CA VAL A 138 -0.27 7.19 19.29
C VAL A 138 -1.55 6.75 20.02
N ASN A 139 -1.73 7.15 21.27
CA ASN A 139 -2.92 6.80 22.07
C ASN A 139 -3.27 5.30 22.06
N LYS A 140 -2.25 4.43 22.07
CA LYS A 140 -2.33 2.96 22.00
C LYS A 140 -2.84 2.34 20.69
N LEU A 141 -3.71 3.01 19.92
CA LEU A 141 -4.38 2.40 18.77
C LEU A 141 -4.32 3.25 17.48
N ASP A 142 -3.68 4.41 17.46
CA ASP A 142 -3.53 5.24 16.25
C ASP A 142 -2.17 4.95 15.59
N PRO A 143 -2.09 4.16 14.51
CA PRO A 143 -0.82 3.75 13.93
C PRO A 143 -0.19 4.88 13.10
N TYR A 144 1.09 5.15 13.34
CA TYR A 144 1.91 6.04 12.53
C TYR A 144 3.08 5.27 11.90
N LEU A 145 3.18 5.31 10.57
CA LEU A 145 4.30 4.72 9.84
C LEU A 145 5.48 5.69 9.76
N ARG A 146 6.70 5.16 9.80
CA ARG A 146 7.88 5.89 9.34
C ARG A 146 8.02 5.69 7.83
N LEU A 147 7.94 6.78 7.09
CA LEU A 147 8.10 6.82 5.63
C LEU A 147 9.14 7.88 5.24
N TYR A 148 9.53 7.87 3.97
CA TYR A 148 10.65 8.64 3.45
C TYR A 148 10.22 9.46 2.24
N HIS A 149 10.59 10.73 2.23
CA HIS A 149 10.55 11.59 1.06
C HIS A 149 11.96 11.74 0.49
N HIS A 150 12.15 11.43 -0.78
CA HIS A 150 13.43 11.53 -1.48
C HIS A 150 13.48 12.77 -2.34
N THR A 151 14.57 13.53 -2.24
CA THR A 151 14.68 14.85 -2.87
C THR A 151 16.15 15.27 -3.06
N SER A 152 16.37 16.48 -3.56
CA SER A 152 17.71 17.06 -3.69
C SER A 152 18.16 17.76 -2.40
N ALA A 153 19.47 18.00 -2.26
CA ALA A 153 20.02 18.74 -1.12
C ALA A 153 19.44 20.14 -0.94
N GLU A 154 19.20 20.86 -2.04
CA GLU A 154 18.59 22.18 -2.00
C GLU A 154 17.13 22.13 -1.53
N ALA A 155 16.34 21.22 -2.09
CA ALA A 155 14.94 21.04 -1.73
C ALA A 155 14.79 20.59 -0.27
N LYS A 156 15.63 19.67 0.22
CA LYS A 156 15.64 19.27 1.64
C LYS A 156 15.88 20.45 2.57
N LYS A 157 16.86 21.31 2.26
CA LYS A 157 17.12 22.53 3.06
C LYS A 157 15.88 23.43 3.09
N SER A 158 15.22 23.63 1.95
CA SER A 158 13.99 24.42 1.88
C SER A 158 12.85 23.81 2.69
N ILE A 159 12.55 22.53 2.49
CA ILE A 159 11.47 21.81 3.19
C ILE A 159 11.68 21.83 4.70
N LEU A 160 12.90 21.56 5.18
CA LEU A 160 13.21 21.57 6.61
C LEU A 160 13.15 22.98 7.21
N LYS A 161 13.56 24.01 6.46
CA LYS A 161 13.48 25.41 6.90
C LYS A 161 12.04 25.88 7.06
N HIS A 162 11.17 25.53 6.12
CA HIS A 162 9.78 25.99 6.11
C HIS A 162 8.80 25.04 6.82
N GLY A 163 9.22 23.79 7.09
CA GLY A 163 8.38 22.78 7.74
C GLY A 163 7.21 22.33 6.87
N TYR A 164 7.39 22.33 5.54
CA TYR A 164 6.31 22.23 4.59
C TYR A 164 6.71 21.54 3.28
N PHE A 165 5.79 20.74 2.73
CA PHE A 165 5.89 20.13 1.41
C PHE A 165 4.88 20.76 0.46
N ASP A 166 5.31 21.10 -0.74
CA ASP A 166 4.40 21.43 -1.84
C ASP A 166 3.68 20.17 -2.33
N ASP A 167 2.46 20.33 -2.85
CA ASP A 167 1.74 19.22 -3.43
C ASP A 167 2.29 18.87 -4.82
N SER A 168 2.46 17.58 -5.09
CA SER A 168 2.65 17.10 -6.45
C SER A 168 1.30 17.07 -7.14
N LYS A 169 1.20 17.77 -8.26
CA LYS A 169 0.04 17.71 -9.15
C LYS A 169 0.03 16.45 -10.01
N GLY A 170 1.11 15.68 -10.04
CA GLY A 170 1.20 14.50 -10.90
C GLY A 170 0.25 13.38 -10.45
N ASN A 171 -0.43 12.75 -11.40
CA ASN A 171 -1.05 11.44 -11.21
C ASN A 171 -0.02 10.36 -10.84
N PHE A 172 -0.46 9.12 -10.63
CA PHE A 172 0.42 8.05 -10.17
C PHE A 172 1.66 7.83 -11.07
N ALA A 173 1.50 7.96 -12.40
CA ALA A 173 2.61 7.92 -13.35
C ALA A 173 3.45 9.21 -13.41
N GLY A 174 2.96 10.31 -12.84
CA GLY A 174 3.57 11.63 -12.88
C GLY A 174 3.57 12.26 -14.27
N THR A 175 2.61 11.90 -15.12
CA THR A 175 2.53 12.36 -16.53
C THR A 175 1.34 13.28 -16.82
N LYS A 176 0.36 13.34 -15.92
CA LYS A 176 -0.81 14.23 -16.01
C LYS A 176 -1.00 15.00 -14.71
N GLU A 177 -1.64 16.16 -14.81
CA GLU A 177 -2.02 16.95 -13.64
C GLU A 177 -3.39 16.54 -13.10
N LEU A 178 -3.44 16.24 -11.81
CA LEU A 178 -4.64 15.97 -11.05
C LEU A 178 -5.34 17.27 -10.68
N GLU A 179 -6.58 17.43 -11.15
CA GLU A 179 -7.38 18.63 -10.87
C GLU A 179 -8.00 18.62 -9.46
N LYS A 180 -8.32 17.43 -8.95
CA LYS A 180 -9.16 17.28 -7.74
C LYS A 180 -8.35 17.04 -6.48
N ILE A 181 -7.14 16.50 -6.59
CA ILE A 181 -6.33 16.11 -5.44
C ILE A 181 -4.85 16.31 -5.78
N GLY A 182 -4.09 16.94 -4.89
CA GLY A 182 -2.64 16.91 -4.94
C GLY A 182 -2.13 15.77 -4.06
N TYR A 183 -0.92 15.29 -4.28
CA TYR A 183 -0.32 14.25 -3.45
C TYR A 183 1.05 14.64 -2.91
N LEU A 184 1.30 14.32 -1.65
CA LEU A 184 2.66 14.08 -1.15
C LEU A 184 3.00 12.61 -1.38
N TYR A 185 4.03 12.37 -2.18
CA TYR A 185 4.56 11.02 -2.45
C TYR A 185 5.68 10.68 -1.46
N LEU A 186 5.54 9.51 -0.85
CA LEU A 186 6.46 8.93 0.13
C LEU A 186 6.73 7.48 -0.23
N THR A 187 7.77 6.90 0.36
CA THR A 187 8.10 5.49 0.20
C THR A 187 8.59 4.87 1.50
N CYS A 188 8.54 3.55 1.61
CA CYS A 188 9.21 2.80 2.67
C CYS A 188 10.69 2.54 2.40
N LEU A 189 11.17 2.78 1.17
CA LEU A 189 12.59 2.70 0.82
C LEU A 189 13.33 3.86 1.48
N ASP A 190 14.32 3.57 2.32
CA ASP A 190 15.11 4.59 3.02
C ASP A 190 16.14 5.29 2.11
N THR A 191 16.48 4.64 0.99
CA THR A 191 17.42 5.08 -0.04
C THR A 191 16.99 4.60 -1.42
N ILE A 192 17.36 5.36 -2.46
CA ILE A 192 17.16 5.01 -3.88
C ILE A 192 18.52 4.97 -4.56
N ILE A 193 19.01 3.78 -4.88
CA ILE A 193 20.40 3.58 -5.28
C ILE A 193 20.52 3.43 -6.81
N ASN A 194 19.57 2.74 -7.43
CA ASN A 194 19.64 2.40 -8.86
C ASN A 194 18.28 2.55 -9.58
N GLU A 195 18.27 2.15 -10.86
CA GLU A 195 17.08 2.21 -11.71
C GLU A 195 15.96 1.27 -11.23
N ALA A 196 16.31 0.12 -10.65
CA ALA A 196 15.30 -0.82 -10.17
C ALA A 196 14.51 -0.23 -8.99
N ASP A 197 15.18 0.50 -8.10
CA ASP A 197 14.54 1.24 -7.01
C ASP A 197 13.65 2.36 -7.54
N LEU A 198 14.10 3.11 -8.57
CA LEU A 198 13.28 4.13 -9.22
C LEU A 198 11.99 3.54 -9.79
N ASN A 199 12.08 2.39 -10.46
CA ASN A 199 10.92 1.74 -11.06
C ASN A 199 9.87 1.34 -10.00
N GLN A 200 10.30 0.93 -8.80
CA GLN A 200 9.39 0.61 -7.70
C GLN A 200 8.60 1.83 -7.19
N ILE A 201 9.12 3.03 -7.41
CA ILE A 201 8.45 4.28 -7.06
C ILE A 201 7.87 5.01 -8.28
N ALA A 202 7.51 4.26 -9.32
CA ALA A 202 6.90 4.77 -10.55
C ALA A 202 7.70 5.90 -11.23
N MET A 203 9.02 5.79 -11.20
CA MET A 203 9.96 6.71 -11.87
C MET A 203 10.92 5.93 -12.75
N SER A 204 11.46 6.54 -13.80
CA SER A 204 12.47 5.89 -14.64
C SER A 204 13.39 6.87 -15.37
N LYS A 205 14.66 6.52 -15.54
CA LYS A 205 15.59 7.22 -16.46
C LYS A 205 15.19 7.02 -17.92
N LYS A 206 14.48 5.94 -18.24
CA LYS A 206 14.01 5.64 -19.60
C LYS A 206 12.66 6.30 -19.92
N LYS A 207 12.03 6.99 -18.95
CA LYS A 207 10.69 7.61 -19.05
C LYS A 207 9.54 6.62 -19.25
N PHE A 208 9.77 5.33 -19.06
CA PHE A 208 8.72 4.32 -19.12
C PHE A 208 9.03 3.12 -18.23
N ILE A 209 7.97 2.47 -17.76
CA ILE A 209 8.02 1.10 -17.21
C ILE A 209 7.29 0.16 -18.17
N LEU A 210 7.64 -1.13 -18.11
CA LEU A 210 6.98 -2.16 -18.89
C LEU A 210 5.90 -2.82 -18.03
N LEU A 211 4.68 -2.84 -18.55
CA LEU A 211 3.57 -3.60 -18.01
C LEU A 211 3.32 -4.80 -18.91
N GLN A 212 2.94 -5.93 -18.33
CA GLN A 212 2.64 -7.16 -19.05
C GLN A 212 1.35 -7.76 -18.53
N SER A 213 0.50 -8.24 -19.43
CA SER A 213 -0.74 -8.93 -19.08
C SER A 213 -0.49 -10.36 -18.62
N ASP A 214 -1.48 -10.94 -17.94
CA ASP A 214 -1.43 -12.29 -17.38
C ASP A 214 -1.12 -13.36 -18.44
N ASP A 215 -1.74 -13.23 -19.63
CA ASP A 215 -1.51 -14.12 -20.78
C ASP A 215 -0.12 -13.95 -21.42
N LYS A 216 0.67 -12.96 -20.97
CA LYS A 216 1.99 -12.56 -21.47
C LYS A 216 1.99 -12.07 -22.92
N ILE A 217 0.83 -11.91 -23.55
CA ILE A 217 0.66 -11.48 -24.94
C ILE A 217 0.79 -9.96 -25.03
N ASN A 218 0.11 -9.22 -24.17
CA ASN A 218 0.11 -7.77 -24.20
C ASN A 218 1.26 -7.22 -23.36
N LYS A 219 2.11 -6.41 -23.99
CA LYS A 219 3.14 -5.62 -23.32
C LYS A 219 2.91 -4.15 -23.61
N ARG A 220 2.83 -3.33 -22.57
CA ARG A 220 2.59 -1.89 -22.69
C ARG A 220 3.72 -1.11 -22.06
N LYS A 221 4.27 -0.15 -22.79
CA LYS A 221 5.17 0.86 -22.23
C LYS A 221 4.29 1.94 -21.60
N LEU A 222 4.25 1.98 -20.28
CA LEU A 222 3.63 3.07 -19.56
C LEU A 222 4.64 4.20 -19.41
N HIS A 223 4.31 5.40 -19.89
CA HIS A 223 5.14 6.56 -19.62
C HIS A 223 5.08 6.93 -18.15
N VAL A 224 6.25 7.14 -17.54
CA VAL A 224 6.38 7.54 -16.14
C VAL A 224 7.33 8.73 -15.99
N LEU A 225 7.28 9.37 -14.84
CA LEU A 225 8.10 10.53 -14.54
C LEU A 225 9.59 10.23 -14.75
N TYR A 226 10.23 11.10 -15.52
CA TYR A 226 11.67 11.06 -15.70
C TYR A 226 12.41 11.52 -14.45
N ARG A 227 13.21 10.62 -13.87
CA ARG A 227 14.13 10.95 -12.76
C ARG A 227 15.43 10.18 -12.87
N GLN A 228 16.48 10.78 -12.34
CA GLN A 228 17.76 10.13 -12.08
C GLN A 228 17.99 9.98 -10.58
N THR A 229 18.62 8.89 -10.16
CA THR A 229 18.93 8.60 -8.75
C THR A 229 19.70 9.74 -8.06
N LYS A 230 20.61 10.40 -8.77
CA LYS A 230 21.36 11.57 -8.27
C LYS A 230 20.49 12.77 -7.86
N GLN A 231 19.22 12.82 -8.30
CA GLN A 231 18.28 13.88 -7.93
C GLN A 231 17.49 13.55 -6.65
N LEU A 232 17.72 12.36 -6.08
CA LEU A 232 17.02 11.76 -4.96
C LEU A 232 18.02 11.30 -3.88
N GLU A 233 19.15 12.01 -3.77
CA GLU A 233 20.26 11.65 -2.87
C GLU A 233 19.97 11.97 -1.39
N GLU A 234 19.00 12.84 -1.14
CA GLU A 234 18.63 13.24 0.20
C GLU A 234 17.27 12.69 0.62
N THR A 235 17.23 12.23 1.87
CA THR A 235 16.01 11.68 2.46
C THR A 235 15.51 12.54 3.62
N ILE A 236 14.19 12.74 3.68
CA ILE A 236 13.48 13.32 4.82
C ILE A 236 12.58 12.24 5.42
N VAL A 237 12.79 11.95 6.70
CA VAL A 237 11.97 10.99 7.46
C VAL A 237 10.71 11.66 7.95
N ILE A 238 9.55 11.08 7.64
CA ILE A 238 8.23 11.58 8.02
C ILE A 238 7.43 10.48 8.73
N GLN A 239 6.67 10.88 9.74
CA GLN A 239 5.73 10.06 10.49
C GLN A 239 4.31 10.35 9.99
N VAL A 240 3.65 9.33 9.45
CA VAL A 240 2.37 9.47 8.76
C VAL A 240 1.31 8.61 9.43
N SER A 241 0.18 9.22 9.79
CA SER A 241 -0.99 8.48 10.27
C SER A 241 -1.52 7.57 9.18
N VAL A 242 -1.82 6.29 9.47
CA VAL A 242 -2.32 5.36 8.43
C VAL A 242 -3.69 5.74 7.86
N GLU A 243 -4.49 6.54 8.59
CA GLU A 243 -5.76 7.11 8.08
C GLU A 243 -5.55 8.25 7.07
N ALA A 244 -4.35 8.83 7.00
CA ALA A 244 -4.01 9.88 6.05
C ALA A 244 -3.44 9.34 4.74
N ILE A 245 -3.07 8.06 4.72
CA ILE A 245 -2.52 7.38 3.54
C ILE A 245 -3.68 7.04 2.62
N SER A 246 -3.55 7.49 1.37
CA SER A 246 -4.51 7.19 0.31
C SER A 246 -4.49 5.69 -0.01
N PRO A 247 -5.62 5.09 -0.39
CA PRO A 247 -5.66 3.70 -0.79
C PRO A 247 -4.63 3.39 -1.88
N HIS A 248 -3.98 2.23 -1.77
CA HIS A 248 -3.23 1.69 -2.89
C HIS A 248 -4.22 1.22 -3.95
N HIS A 249 -3.91 1.46 -5.21
CA HIS A 249 -4.62 0.81 -6.31
C HIS A 249 -4.13 -0.63 -6.47
N ILE A 250 -4.94 -1.45 -7.13
CA ILE A 250 -4.64 -2.87 -7.30
C ILE A 250 -4.88 -3.32 -8.73
N HIS A 251 -4.20 -4.37 -9.12
CA HIS A 251 -4.52 -5.13 -10.33
C HIS A 251 -5.19 -6.43 -9.92
N ARG A 252 -6.26 -6.80 -10.62
CA ARG A 252 -6.89 -8.11 -10.54
C ARG A 252 -6.25 -9.01 -11.59
N HIS A 253 -5.89 -10.23 -11.20
CA HIS A 253 -5.27 -11.21 -12.08
C HIS A 253 -6.12 -12.46 -12.22
N LEU A 254 -5.92 -13.15 -13.34
CA LEU A 254 -6.49 -14.45 -13.69
C LEU A 254 -5.38 -15.40 -14.13
N ASP A 255 -4.79 -16.12 -13.18
CA ASP A 255 -3.75 -17.14 -13.42
C ASP A 255 -3.98 -18.30 -12.47
N ASP A 256 -4.54 -19.42 -12.97
CA ASP A 256 -5.04 -20.58 -12.21
C ASP A 256 -6.04 -20.27 -11.06
N GLY A 257 -6.47 -19.02 -10.94
CA GLY A 257 -7.36 -18.49 -9.91
C GLY A 257 -7.47 -16.97 -9.97
N VAL A 258 -8.32 -16.40 -9.12
CA VAL A 258 -8.41 -14.93 -8.96
C VAL A 258 -7.52 -14.51 -7.79
N PHE A 259 -6.59 -13.60 -8.05
CA PHE A 259 -5.85 -12.91 -7.00
C PHE A 259 -5.68 -11.42 -7.38
N TYR A 260 -5.20 -10.63 -6.43
CA TYR A 260 -4.98 -9.22 -6.62
C TYR A 260 -3.54 -8.87 -6.26
N SER A 261 -2.93 -7.94 -6.99
CA SER A 261 -1.61 -7.39 -6.66
C SER A 261 -1.73 -5.91 -6.29
N ILE A 262 -0.93 -5.48 -5.31
CA ILE A 262 -0.83 -4.07 -4.96
C ILE A 262 0.00 -3.37 -6.04
N CYS A 263 -0.60 -2.37 -6.70
CA CYS A 263 0.12 -1.57 -7.68
C CYS A 263 1.20 -0.75 -6.96
N THR A 264 2.48 -0.97 -7.34
CA THR A 264 3.67 -0.27 -6.80
C THR A 264 3.64 -0.19 -5.26
N PRO A 265 3.84 -1.33 -4.57
CA PRO A 265 3.59 -1.47 -3.14
C PRO A 265 4.46 -0.56 -2.26
N PHE A 266 5.52 0.03 -2.80
CA PHE A 266 6.44 0.88 -2.04
C PHE A 266 6.16 2.38 -2.20
N ILE A 267 5.03 2.78 -2.80
CA ILE A 267 4.60 4.19 -2.90
C ILE A 267 3.40 4.46 -1.98
N PHE A 268 3.60 5.39 -1.05
CA PHE A 268 2.57 5.87 -0.14
C PHE A 268 2.20 7.30 -0.52
N ARG A 269 0.92 7.56 -0.72
CA ARG A 269 0.41 8.89 -1.11
C ARG A 269 -0.40 9.50 0.01
N VAL A 270 -0.12 10.74 0.38
CA VAL A 270 -1.00 11.54 1.25
C VAL A 270 -1.69 12.57 0.40
N GLY A 271 -3.00 12.43 0.25
CA GLY A 271 -3.81 13.35 -0.54
C GLY A 271 -3.99 14.68 0.16
N VAL A 272 -3.92 15.76 -0.60
CA VAL A 272 -4.06 17.14 -0.12
C VAL A 272 -4.93 17.93 -1.08
N ARG A 273 -5.47 19.06 -0.62
CA ARG A 273 -6.15 19.98 -1.54
C ARG A 273 -5.13 20.53 -2.55
N PRO A 274 -5.44 20.55 -3.87
CA PRO A 274 -4.53 21.06 -4.88
C PRO A 274 -4.05 22.49 -4.57
N GLY A 275 -2.75 22.73 -4.73
CA GLY A 275 -2.10 24.02 -4.48
C GLY A 275 -1.92 24.40 -3.01
N THR A 276 -2.25 23.51 -2.07
CA THR A 276 -2.23 23.81 -0.62
C THR A 276 -1.18 23.07 0.18
N GLY A 277 -0.37 22.20 -0.44
CA GLY A 277 0.67 21.42 0.21
C GLY A 277 0.30 20.76 1.55
N ILE A 278 1.33 20.42 2.34
CA ILE A 278 1.15 19.91 3.71
C ILE A 278 2.32 20.24 4.62
N GLY A 279 2.00 20.74 5.81
CA GLY A 279 2.98 21.03 6.85
C GLY A 279 3.33 19.81 7.70
N PHE A 280 4.49 19.85 8.34
CA PHE A 280 4.91 18.87 9.33
C PHE A 280 5.61 19.53 10.52
N ARG A 281 5.54 18.89 11.70
CA ARG A 281 6.24 19.31 12.90
C ARG A 281 6.85 18.09 13.58
N GLU A 282 8.11 18.19 14.01
CA GLU A 282 8.82 17.09 14.67
C GLU A 282 8.74 15.78 13.86
N LYS A 283 8.86 15.90 12.53
CA LYS A 283 8.72 14.83 11.52
C LYS A 283 7.29 14.30 11.31
N ARG A 284 6.29 14.74 12.07
CA ARG A 284 4.90 14.29 11.92
C ARG A 284 4.10 15.22 11.01
N LEU A 285 3.36 14.67 10.04
CA LEU A 285 2.45 15.45 9.21
C LEU A 285 1.33 16.10 10.04
N ILE A 286 0.98 17.33 9.68
CA ILE A 286 -0.10 18.09 10.30
C ILE A 286 -1.34 17.99 9.41
N ASN A 287 -2.39 17.37 9.94
CA ASN A 287 -3.60 16.94 9.21
C ASN A 287 -4.61 18.10 8.92
N LYS A 288 -4.14 19.27 8.46
CA LYS A 288 -5.04 20.42 8.19
C LYS A 288 -5.58 20.44 6.75
N ASN A 289 -4.79 19.96 5.79
CA ASN A 289 -5.11 20.06 4.36
C ASN A 289 -5.37 18.71 3.69
N ILE A 290 -5.46 17.63 4.47
CA ILE A 290 -5.58 16.27 3.93
C ILE A 290 -6.93 16.10 3.24
N ARG A 291 -6.86 15.47 2.07
CA ARG A 291 -8.01 15.05 1.28
C ARG A 291 -7.87 13.55 1.04
N THR A 292 -8.85 12.78 1.48
CA THR A 292 -8.84 11.33 1.30
C THR A 292 -9.63 10.97 0.04
N ALA A 293 -9.09 10.09 -0.79
CA ALA A 293 -9.85 9.44 -1.86
C ALA A 293 -10.79 8.39 -1.26
N ASP A 294 -12.06 8.44 -1.64
CA ASP A 294 -13.11 7.50 -1.24
C ASP A 294 -13.30 6.37 -2.27
N TYR A 295 -12.28 6.14 -3.10
CA TYR A 295 -12.26 5.13 -4.14
C TYR A 295 -10.91 4.44 -4.24
N ILE A 296 -10.90 3.32 -4.94
CA ILE A 296 -9.73 2.60 -5.41
C ILE A 296 -9.89 2.31 -6.91
N VAL A 297 -8.78 2.26 -7.65
CA VAL A 297 -8.75 1.70 -8.99
C VAL A 297 -8.40 0.22 -8.91
N VAL A 298 -9.25 -0.65 -9.47
CA VAL A 298 -9.02 -2.10 -9.58
C VAL A 298 -8.87 -2.44 -11.06
N GLY A 299 -7.64 -2.36 -11.57
CA GLY A 299 -7.34 -2.63 -12.97
C GLY A 299 -7.45 -4.11 -13.32
N ASP A 300 -7.92 -4.45 -14.53
CA ASP A 300 -7.92 -5.83 -15.03
C ASP A 300 -6.57 -6.19 -15.68
N GLY A 301 -5.78 -7.04 -15.02
CA GLY A 301 -4.47 -7.52 -15.45
C GLY A 301 -4.49 -8.35 -16.74
N THR A 302 -5.67 -8.77 -17.21
CA THR A 302 -5.81 -9.47 -18.49
C THR A 302 -5.89 -8.54 -19.70
N SER A 303 -6.02 -7.22 -19.48
CA SER A 303 -6.19 -6.23 -20.56
C SER A 303 -5.14 -5.13 -20.52
N ALA A 304 -4.81 -4.56 -21.68
CA ALA A 304 -3.85 -3.46 -21.77
C ALA A 304 -4.36 -2.18 -21.08
N GLU A 305 -5.67 -1.94 -21.12
CA GLU A 305 -6.35 -0.81 -20.48
C GLU A 305 -6.36 -0.99 -18.96
N GLY A 306 -6.73 -2.18 -18.49
CA GLY A 306 -6.76 -2.51 -17.07
C GLY A 306 -5.37 -2.47 -16.41
N LEU A 307 -4.30 -2.84 -17.12
CA LEU A 307 -2.93 -2.67 -16.63
C LEU A 307 -2.56 -1.20 -16.38
N VAL A 308 -3.01 -0.29 -17.26
CA VAL A 308 -2.70 1.15 -17.16
C VAL A 308 -3.60 1.86 -16.16
N ALA A 309 -4.82 1.36 -15.94
CA ALA A 309 -5.84 2.02 -15.14
C ALA A 309 -5.35 2.52 -13.76
N PRO A 310 -4.66 1.73 -12.92
CA PRO A 310 -4.10 2.22 -11.66
C PRO A 310 -3.15 3.40 -11.77
N TYR A 311 -2.50 3.58 -12.92
CA TYR A 311 -1.55 4.66 -13.17
C TYR A 311 -2.20 5.94 -13.74
N ASP A 312 -3.38 5.80 -14.35
CA ASP A 312 -4.16 6.86 -14.97
C ASP A 312 -5.52 7.01 -14.26
N GLU A 313 -5.45 7.23 -12.94
CA GLU A 313 -6.60 7.21 -12.03
C GLU A 313 -7.70 8.24 -12.35
N GLU A 314 -7.40 9.24 -13.18
CA GLU A 314 -8.38 10.25 -13.59
C GLU A 314 -9.23 9.82 -14.79
N ASN A 315 -8.70 8.93 -15.64
CA ASN A 315 -9.27 8.57 -16.94
C ASN A 315 -9.49 7.07 -17.04
N THR A 316 -10.26 6.52 -16.09
CA THR A 316 -10.49 5.09 -16.01
C THR A 316 -11.87 4.75 -15.48
N ASP A 317 -12.50 3.75 -16.09
CA ASP A 317 -13.78 3.19 -15.63
C ASP A 317 -13.59 2.14 -14.52
N TYR A 318 -12.34 1.81 -14.19
CA TYR A 318 -11.97 0.83 -13.16
C TYR A 318 -12.01 1.41 -11.74
N ILE A 319 -12.80 2.47 -11.51
CA ILE A 319 -12.94 3.17 -10.23
C ILE A 319 -14.05 2.53 -9.41
N TYR A 320 -13.71 2.11 -8.19
CA TYR A 320 -14.63 1.47 -7.25
C TYR A 320 -14.64 2.22 -5.93
N LYS A 321 -15.84 2.49 -5.40
CA LYS A 321 -16.01 3.21 -4.15
C LYS A 321 -15.65 2.33 -2.94
N ILE A 322 -15.02 2.95 -1.96
CA ILE A 322 -14.81 2.36 -0.65
C ILE A 322 -16.14 2.43 0.10
N GLU A 323 -16.59 1.28 0.58
CA GLU A 323 -17.86 1.16 1.27
C GLU A 323 -17.79 1.82 2.65
N LYS A 324 -18.83 2.58 2.99
CA LYS A 324 -18.87 3.34 4.24
C LYS A 324 -19.66 2.58 5.28
N ILE A 325 -19.11 1.46 5.70
CA ILE A 325 -19.78 0.46 6.56
C ILE A 325 -20.48 1.06 7.79
N LYS A 326 -19.79 1.97 8.49
CA LYS A 326 -20.37 2.68 9.64
C LYS A 326 -21.59 3.52 9.27
N GLU A 327 -21.54 4.21 8.12
CA GLU A 327 -22.65 5.04 7.62
C GLU A 327 -23.81 4.17 7.11
N ALA A 328 -23.51 2.98 6.60
CA ALA A 328 -24.49 1.97 6.22
C ALA A 328 -25.17 1.26 7.41
N GLY A 329 -24.78 1.57 8.66
CA GLY A 329 -25.41 1.03 9.87
C GLY A 329 -24.85 -0.30 10.37
N TYR A 330 -23.76 -0.78 9.75
CA TYR A 330 -23.13 -2.05 10.11
C TYR A 330 -22.04 -1.86 11.15
N SER A 331 -21.84 -2.88 12.00
CA SER A 331 -20.81 -2.85 13.04
C SER A 331 -19.40 -3.03 12.48
N ASN A 332 -19.26 -3.75 11.36
CA ASN A 332 -18.01 -3.92 10.60
C ASN A 332 -18.27 -4.62 9.25
N SER A 333 -17.24 -4.66 8.40
CA SER A 333 -17.29 -5.22 7.04
C SER A 333 -17.71 -6.69 7.02
N LEU A 334 -17.33 -7.49 8.01
CA LEU A 334 -17.66 -8.92 8.02
C LEU A 334 -19.15 -9.15 8.23
N VAL A 335 -19.80 -8.33 9.04
CA VAL A 335 -21.27 -8.38 9.21
C VAL A 335 -21.98 -7.92 7.93
N TYR A 336 -21.49 -6.86 7.29
CA TYR A 336 -22.02 -6.41 6.00
C TYR A 336 -21.96 -7.52 4.94
N LEU A 337 -20.82 -8.21 4.84
CA LEU A 337 -20.56 -9.24 3.82
C LEU A 337 -21.47 -10.46 3.89
N ILE A 338 -22.11 -10.73 5.03
CA ILE A 338 -23.01 -11.89 5.19
C ILE A 338 -24.50 -11.51 5.06
N GLU A 339 -24.81 -10.21 5.15
CA GLU A 339 -26.17 -9.69 5.04
C GLU A 339 -26.49 -9.14 3.64
N TYR A 340 -25.45 -8.88 2.83
CA TYR A 340 -25.52 -8.52 1.41
C TYR A 340 -25.53 -9.76 0.53
#